data_AF-A0A6N9EK20-F1
#
_entry.id   AF-A0A6N9EK20-F1
#
_cell.length_a   1.000
_cell.length_b   1.000
_cell.length_c   1.000
_cell.angle_alpha   90.00
_cell.angle_beta   90.00
_cell.angle_gamma   90.00
#
_symmetry.space_group_name_H-M   'P 1'
#
loop_
_entity.id
_entity.type
_entity.pdbx_description
1 polymer ?
#
loop_
_entity_poly.entity_id
_entity_poly.type
_entity_poly.pdbx_seq_one_letter_code
_entity_poly.pdbx_strand_id
1 'polypeptide(L)'
;MDLLTNPFLRLGATMGDNRGRVMALAEEKSLAADEATAAAVQDAKAVLIHPKRRLKAEIGYLPGLEPQQASEMIATVQQNPINIRNLVAHLPSLARANLLAAGLIRVAGRLPKDEVAQWILALAHGHEAIAARPTAALLNGERSAAGFPAVTDLQTVDAELRSQRQYYGQAMKQALNLLPSSLLVEVVTMAVDEATNHGNDQAPILMDDLVDGFEVEAQGFFEKETNAIRVLIQRIRRAAKREEASRMNHLVSQLENVVKNWDRVAQPIQVSVRSRGTKHDLSNDVAGEVRSLAIDLFNDHDLLDISRRLTAFQQVVFAEMDSVVERSRKDAAALNGIAQGRA
;
A
#
# COMPACT_ATOMS: atom_id res chain seq x y z
N MET A 1 -5.13 15.94 -0.63
CA MET A 1 -6.37 16.59 -0.19
C MET A 1 -7.52 15.75 -0.71
N ASP A 2 -8.51 15.44 0.14
CA ASP A 2 -9.71 14.72 -0.28
C ASP A 2 -10.61 15.61 -1.14
N LEU A 3 -10.99 15.07 -2.30
CA LEU A 3 -11.90 15.70 -3.26
C LEU A 3 -13.20 16.16 -2.59
N LEU A 4 -13.80 15.35 -1.71
CA LEU A 4 -15.08 15.70 -1.09
C LEU A 4 -14.98 16.78 -0.02
N THR A 5 -13.75 17.10 0.41
CA THR A 5 -13.48 18.21 1.33
C THR A 5 -12.81 19.39 0.64
N ASN A 6 -12.64 19.33 -0.69
CA ASN A 6 -11.95 20.35 -1.45
C ASN A 6 -12.69 21.72 -1.37
N PRO A 7 -11.97 22.84 -1.18
CA PRO A 7 -12.55 24.18 -1.16
C PRO A 7 -13.48 24.52 -2.33
N PHE A 8 -13.17 24.07 -3.55
CA PHE A 8 -14.03 24.30 -4.72
C PHE A 8 -15.40 23.67 -4.52
N LEU A 9 -15.44 22.39 -4.16
CA LEU A 9 -16.70 21.70 -3.87
C LEU A 9 -17.43 22.32 -2.66
N ARG A 10 -16.70 22.62 -1.59
CA ARG A 10 -17.28 23.24 -0.38
C ARG A 10 -18.00 24.54 -0.70
N LEU A 11 -17.46 25.37 -1.61
CA LEU A 11 -18.12 26.60 -2.05
C LEU A 11 -19.10 26.42 -3.19
N GLY A 12 -19.07 25.28 -3.89
CA GLY A 12 -19.79 25.13 -5.17
C GLY A 12 -19.16 25.97 -6.27
N ALA A 13 -17.86 26.24 -6.17
CA ALA A 13 -17.07 26.99 -7.13
C ALA A 13 -16.42 26.04 -8.15
N THR A 14 -16.08 26.59 -9.31
CA THR A 14 -15.29 25.95 -10.36
C THR A 14 -13.86 26.52 -10.39
N MET A 15 -12.93 25.84 -11.05
CA MET A 15 -11.56 26.38 -11.19
C MET A 15 -11.50 27.63 -12.09
N GLY A 16 -12.51 27.83 -12.94
CA GLY A 16 -12.69 29.04 -13.74
C GLY A 16 -13.25 30.24 -12.96
N ASP A 17 -13.73 30.06 -11.72
CA ASP A 17 -14.28 31.16 -10.94
C ASP A 17 -13.19 32.11 -10.43
N ASN A 18 -13.38 33.40 -10.73
CA ASN A 18 -12.53 34.49 -10.27
C ASN A 18 -12.76 34.80 -8.77
N ARG A 19 -11.92 35.69 -8.21
CA ARG A 19 -11.99 36.07 -6.78
C ARG A 19 -13.37 36.61 -6.37
N GLY A 20 -13.99 37.43 -7.20
CA GLY A 20 -15.29 38.03 -6.92
C GLY A 20 -16.39 36.96 -6.81
N ARG A 21 -16.42 36.01 -7.75
CA ARG A 21 -17.38 34.91 -7.72
C ARG A 21 -17.18 33.99 -6.51
N VAL A 22 -15.92 33.68 -6.17
CA VAL A 22 -15.59 32.92 -4.95
C VAL A 22 -16.08 33.63 -3.68
N MET A 23 -15.93 34.95 -3.58
CA MET A 23 -16.43 35.73 -2.44
C MET A 23 -17.96 35.69 -2.35
N ALA A 24 -18.65 35.91 -3.47
CA ALA A 24 -20.12 35.86 -3.53
C ALA A 24 -20.66 34.47 -3.12
N LEU A 25 -20.08 33.38 -3.64
CA LEU A 25 -20.47 32.01 -3.27
C LEU A 25 -20.27 31.73 -1.77
N ALA A 26 -19.20 32.25 -1.18
CA ALA A 26 -18.94 32.09 0.25
C ALA A 26 -19.93 32.88 1.12
N GLU A 27 -20.32 34.09 0.70
CA GLU A 27 -21.36 34.89 1.34
C GLU A 27 -22.72 34.19 1.26
N GLU A 28 -23.14 33.78 0.05
CA GLU A 28 -24.38 33.03 -0.19
C GLU A 28 -24.49 31.78 0.70
N LYS A 29 -23.42 30.97 0.77
CA LYS A 29 -23.41 29.76 1.61
C LYS A 29 -23.38 30.04 3.10
N SER A 30 -22.74 31.12 3.53
CA SER A 30 -22.63 31.46 4.96
C SER A 30 -23.98 31.91 5.55
N LEU A 31 -24.90 32.45 4.73
CA LEU A 31 -26.23 32.90 5.17
C LEU A 31 -27.14 31.77 5.65
N ALA A 32 -26.94 30.55 5.14
CA ALA A 32 -27.77 29.38 5.43
C ALA A 32 -27.03 28.29 6.24
N ALA A 33 -25.81 28.57 6.69
CA ALA A 33 -24.92 27.61 7.34
C ALA A 33 -25.04 27.64 8.87
N ASP A 34 -24.87 26.48 9.49
CA ASP A 34 -24.55 26.40 10.92
C ASP A 34 -23.13 26.91 11.20
N GLU A 35 -22.77 27.06 12.48
CA GLU A 35 -21.48 27.64 12.90
C GLU A 35 -20.27 26.87 12.33
N ALA A 36 -20.32 25.53 12.35
CA ALA A 36 -19.26 24.67 11.84
C ALA A 36 -19.11 24.78 10.31
N THR A 37 -20.23 24.81 9.59
CA THR A 37 -20.28 24.95 8.15
C THR A 37 -19.84 26.35 7.72
N ALA A 38 -20.21 27.39 8.47
CA ALA A 38 -19.77 28.76 8.23
C ALA A 38 -18.24 28.89 8.37
N ALA A 39 -17.64 28.31 9.41
CA ALA A 39 -16.18 28.27 9.56
C ALA A 39 -15.51 27.57 8.36
N ALA A 40 -16.02 26.42 7.96
CA ALA A 40 -15.52 25.66 6.80
C ALA A 40 -15.63 26.44 5.47
N VAL A 41 -16.69 27.25 5.30
CA VAL A 41 -16.89 28.13 4.14
C VAL A 41 -15.89 29.29 4.15
N GLN A 42 -15.66 29.93 5.29
CA GLN A 42 -14.67 31.01 5.41
C GLN A 42 -13.24 30.51 5.13
N ASP A 43 -12.89 29.32 5.62
CA ASP A 43 -11.60 28.68 5.34
C ASP A 43 -11.43 28.37 3.85
N ALA A 44 -12.47 27.83 3.21
CA ALA A 44 -12.46 27.53 1.78
C ALA A 44 -12.28 28.81 0.95
N LYS A 45 -12.99 29.89 1.29
CA LYS A 45 -12.80 31.21 0.67
C LYS A 45 -11.37 31.70 0.80
N ALA A 46 -10.82 31.67 2.02
CA ALA A 46 -9.46 32.11 2.30
C ALA A 46 -8.41 31.31 1.50
N VAL A 47 -8.63 30.02 1.26
CA VAL A 47 -7.77 29.22 0.39
C VAL A 47 -7.87 29.67 -1.07
N LEU A 48 -9.10 29.85 -1.59
CA LEU A 48 -9.34 30.02 -3.03
C LEU A 48 -9.04 31.41 -3.58
N ILE A 49 -9.04 32.46 -2.75
CA ILE A 49 -8.71 33.83 -3.20
C ILE A 49 -7.20 34.10 -3.28
N HIS A 50 -6.38 33.31 -2.58
CA HIS A 50 -4.93 33.48 -2.51
C HIS A 50 -4.22 32.54 -3.52
N PRO A 51 -3.50 33.04 -4.54
CA PRO A 51 -2.97 32.22 -5.63
C PRO A 51 -2.07 31.04 -5.20
N LYS A 52 -1.26 31.23 -4.15
CA LYS A 52 -0.39 30.19 -3.60
C LYS A 52 -1.19 29.09 -2.90
N ARG A 53 -2.14 29.47 -2.04
CA ARG A 53 -2.99 28.52 -1.29
C ARG A 53 -3.96 27.78 -2.23
N ARG A 54 -4.45 28.46 -3.27
CA ARG A 54 -5.34 27.88 -4.28
C ARG A 54 -4.71 26.70 -5.02
N LEU A 55 -3.39 26.69 -5.22
CA LEU A 55 -2.68 25.62 -5.95
C LEU A 55 -2.95 24.23 -5.37
N LYS A 56 -2.87 24.09 -4.05
CA LYS A 56 -3.18 22.83 -3.37
C LYS A 56 -4.62 22.37 -3.60
N ALA A 57 -5.57 23.32 -3.61
CA ALA A 57 -6.96 23.02 -3.89
C ALA A 57 -7.17 22.61 -5.34
N GLU A 58 -6.50 23.26 -6.30
CA GLU A 58 -6.58 22.90 -7.72
C GLU A 58 -6.02 21.50 -7.99
N ILE A 59 -4.85 21.18 -7.41
CA ILE A 59 -4.23 19.86 -7.53
C ILE A 59 -5.11 18.77 -6.93
N GLY A 60 -5.80 19.05 -5.83
CA GLY A 60 -6.71 18.12 -5.16
C GLY A 60 -8.14 18.10 -5.70
N TYR A 61 -8.43 18.76 -6.84
CA TYR A 61 -9.77 18.84 -7.44
C TYR A 61 -9.87 17.98 -8.70
N LEU A 62 -10.50 18.47 -9.77
CA LEU A 62 -10.70 17.76 -11.03
C LEU A 62 -10.14 18.55 -12.22
N PRO A 63 -8.82 18.86 -12.23
CA PRO A 63 -8.21 19.65 -13.29
C PRO A 63 -8.37 19.01 -14.67
N GLY A 64 -8.76 19.83 -15.65
CA GLY A 64 -8.98 19.41 -17.04
C GLY A 64 -10.35 18.81 -17.33
N LEU A 65 -11.27 18.80 -16.36
CA LEU A 65 -12.68 18.47 -16.60
C LEU A 65 -13.50 19.74 -16.75
N GLU A 66 -14.41 19.73 -17.72
CA GLU A 66 -15.44 20.76 -17.85
C GLU A 66 -16.35 20.77 -16.61
N PRO A 67 -16.93 21.92 -16.20
CA PRO A 67 -17.73 22.03 -14.98
C PRO A 67 -18.85 20.99 -14.86
N GLN A 68 -19.56 20.71 -15.96
CA GLN A 68 -20.64 19.72 -15.97
C GLN A 68 -20.11 18.31 -15.71
N GLN A 69 -19.03 17.91 -16.39
CA GLN A 69 -18.40 16.60 -16.19
C GLN A 69 -17.84 16.46 -14.76
N ALA A 70 -17.23 17.54 -14.23
CA ALA A 70 -16.76 17.56 -12.84
C ALA A 70 -17.92 17.35 -11.85
N SER A 71 -19.04 18.04 -12.04
CA SER A 71 -20.25 17.86 -11.22
C SER A 71 -20.81 16.43 -11.30
N GLU A 72 -20.87 15.84 -12.49
CA GLU A 72 -21.32 14.45 -12.69
C GLU A 72 -20.40 13.45 -11.98
N MET A 73 -19.08 13.62 -12.08
CA MET A 73 -18.11 12.76 -11.39
C MET A 73 -18.21 12.90 -9.87
N ILE A 74 -18.36 14.11 -9.34
CA ILE A 74 -18.56 14.34 -7.90
C ILE A 74 -19.86 13.69 -7.42
N ALA A 75 -20.96 13.86 -8.16
CA ALA A 75 -22.23 13.19 -7.85
C ALA A 75 -22.07 11.67 -7.86
N THR A 76 -21.31 11.13 -8.82
CA THR A 76 -21.01 9.69 -8.88
C THR A 76 -20.22 9.22 -7.66
N VAL A 77 -19.19 9.95 -7.21
CA VAL A 77 -18.45 9.62 -5.98
C VAL A 77 -19.36 9.64 -4.75
N GLN A 78 -20.31 10.58 -4.69
CA GLN A 78 -21.22 10.73 -3.56
C GLN A 78 -22.33 9.67 -3.53
N GLN A 79 -22.89 9.33 -4.69
CA GLN A 79 -24.09 8.50 -4.79
C GLN A 79 -23.77 7.04 -5.14
N ASN A 80 -22.86 6.81 -6.09
CA ASN A 80 -22.53 5.49 -6.63
C ASN A 80 -21.01 5.30 -6.84
N PRO A 81 -20.18 5.40 -5.77
CA PRO A 81 -18.73 5.45 -5.89
C PRO A 81 -18.10 4.20 -6.52
N ILE A 82 -18.78 3.06 -6.52
CA ILE A 82 -18.30 1.81 -7.13
C ILE A 82 -18.07 1.95 -8.65
N ASN A 83 -18.84 2.82 -9.31
CA ASN A 83 -18.75 2.99 -10.76
C ASN A 83 -17.54 3.82 -11.20
N ILE A 84 -16.90 4.55 -10.28
CA ILE A 84 -15.81 5.48 -10.62
C ILE A 84 -14.67 4.76 -11.33
N ARG A 85 -14.22 3.60 -10.87
CA ARG A 85 -13.12 2.85 -11.50
C ARG A 85 -13.35 2.61 -13.01
N ASN A 86 -14.59 2.37 -13.41
CA ASN A 86 -14.96 2.08 -14.80
C ASN A 86 -15.10 3.35 -15.66
N LEU A 87 -15.35 4.50 -15.04
CA LEU A 87 -15.65 5.75 -15.75
C LEU A 87 -14.41 6.62 -15.98
N VAL A 88 -13.35 6.44 -15.20
CA VAL A 88 -12.24 7.42 -15.13
C VAL A 88 -11.07 7.13 -16.07
N ALA A 89 -11.08 6.03 -16.82
CA ALA A 89 -9.93 5.60 -17.64
C ALA A 89 -9.46 6.66 -18.65
N HIS A 90 -10.41 7.38 -19.26
CA HIS A 90 -10.17 8.40 -20.29
C HIS A 90 -9.90 9.81 -19.73
N LEU A 91 -9.98 9.99 -18.41
CA LEU A 91 -9.82 11.30 -17.77
C LEU A 91 -8.34 11.69 -17.61
N PRO A 92 -8.03 12.99 -17.48
CA PRO A 92 -6.69 13.47 -17.13
C PRO A 92 -6.14 12.80 -15.87
N SER A 93 -4.85 12.43 -15.87
CA SER A 93 -4.21 11.60 -14.83
C SER A 93 -4.47 12.08 -13.40
N LEU A 94 -4.38 13.40 -13.16
CA LEU A 94 -4.57 13.99 -11.83
C LEU A 94 -6.02 13.92 -11.35
N ALA A 95 -6.98 14.27 -12.22
CA ALA A 95 -8.41 14.15 -11.91
C ALA A 95 -8.81 12.68 -11.69
N ARG A 96 -8.30 11.78 -12.55
CA ARG A 96 -8.47 10.33 -12.44
C ARG A 96 -7.99 9.81 -11.07
N ALA A 97 -6.77 10.15 -10.67
CA ALA A 97 -6.22 9.72 -9.38
C ALA A 97 -7.01 10.28 -8.19
N ASN A 98 -7.44 11.55 -8.25
CA ASN A 98 -8.28 12.15 -7.21
C ASN A 98 -9.64 11.44 -7.07
N LEU A 99 -10.28 11.09 -8.18
CA LEU A 99 -11.54 10.33 -8.19
C LEU A 99 -11.35 8.91 -7.68
N LEU A 100 -10.29 8.21 -8.10
CA LEU A 100 -9.98 6.86 -7.63
C LEU A 100 -9.74 6.84 -6.12
N ALA A 101 -8.95 7.77 -5.59
CA ALA A 101 -8.74 7.89 -4.14
C ALA A 101 -10.04 8.19 -3.38
N ALA A 102 -10.86 9.10 -3.88
CA ALA A 102 -12.14 9.43 -3.26
C ALA A 102 -13.13 8.25 -3.31
N GLY A 103 -13.16 7.50 -4.41
CA GLY A 103 -13.99 6.31 -4.56
C GLY A 103 -13.55 5.18 -3.63
N LEU A 104 -12.25 4.84 -3.64
CA LEU A 104 -11.67 3.71 -2.90
C LEU A 104 -12.05 3.71 -1.41
N ILE A 105 -11.88 4.85 -0.72
CA ILE A 105 -12.21 4.99 0.71
C ILE A 105 -13.69 4.66 1.00
N ARG A 106 -14.58 4.90 0.03
CA ARG A 106 -16.04 4.73 0.19
C ARG A 106 -16.52 3.32 -0.13
N VAL A 107 -15.76 2.57 -0.90
CA VAL A 107 -16.19 1.26 -1.42
C VAL A 107 -15.43 0.08 -0.80
N ALA A 108 -14.19 0.28 -0.33
CA ALA A 108 -13.33 -0.83 0.07
C ALA A 108 -13.97 -1.80 1.07
N GLY A 109 -14.63 -1.30 2.10
CA GLY A 109 -15.31 -2.14 3.10
C GLY A 109 -16.54 -2.93 2.60
N ARG A 110 -16.93 -2.78 1.33
CA ARG A 110 -18.11 -3.43 0.71
C ARG A 110 -17.74 -4.28 -0.50
N LEU A 111 -16.49 -4.22 -0.94
CA LEU A 111 -16.02 -4.91 -2.13
C LEU A 111 -15.35 -6.23 -1.77
N PRO A 112 -15.38 -7.22 -2.68
CA PRO A 112 -14.54 -8.40 -2.54
C PRO A 112 -13.06 -8.00 -2.69
N LYS A 113 -12.16 -8.83 -2.13
CA LYS A 113 -10.74 -8.50 -1.99
C LYS A 113 -10.01 -8.23 -3.30
N ASP A 114 -10.34 -8.98 -4.34
CA ASP A 114 -9.82 -8.83 -5.70
C ASP A 114 -10.18 -7.46 -6.27
N GLU A 115 -11.43 -7.02 -6.07
CA GLU A 115 -11.84 -5.68 -6.46
C GLU A 115 -11.09 -4.59 -5.68
N VAL A 116 -10.90 -4.75 -4.36
CA VAL A 116 -10.12 -3.76 -3.58
C VAL A 116 -8.67 -3.67 -4.08
N ALA A 117 -8.03 -4.81 -4.34
CA ALA A 117 -6.67 -4.84 -4.90
C ALA A 117 -6.61 -4.12 -6.26
N GLN A 118 -7.58 -4.35 -7.13
CA GLN A 118 -7.70 -3.70 -8.43
C GLN A 118 -7.93 -2.18 -8.33
N TRP A 119 -8.63 -1.71 -7.30
CA TRP A 119 -8.74 -0.26 -7.04
C TRP A 119 -7.41 0.36 -6.58
N ILE A 120 -6.66 -0.34 -5.73
CA ILE A 120 -5.33 0.10 -5.27
C ILE A 120 -4.38 0.20 -6.48
N LEU A 121 -4.34 -0.83 -7.33
CA LEU A 121 -3.55 -0.84 -8.57
C LEU A 121 -3.96 0.28 -9.53
N ALA A 122 -5.25 0.50 -9.74
CA ALA A 122 -5.74 1.57 -10.59
C ALA A 122 -5.29 2.95 -10.09
N LEU A 123 -5.32 3.19 -8.78
CA LEU A 123 -4.84 4.43 -8.18
C LEU A 123 -3.31 4.57 -8.32
N ALA A 124 -2.56 3.50 -8.10
CA ALA A 124 -1.11 3.46 -8.22
C ALA A 124 -0.64 3.80 -9.65
N HIS A 125 -1.15 3.10 -10.66
CA HIS A 125 -0.89 3.40 -12.07
C HIS A 125 -1.45 4.77 -12.49
N GLY A 126 -2.60 5.16 -11.92
CA GLY A 126 -3.20 6.47 -12.13
C GLY A 126 -2.25 7.60 -11.74
N HIS A 127 -1.53 7.43 -10.63
CA HIS A 127 -0.56 8.38 -10.11
C HIS A 127 0.74 8.44 -10.93
N GLU A 128 1.27 7.33 -11.46
CA GLU A 128 2.53 7.35 -12.23
C GLU A 128 2.49 8.24 -13.47
N ALA A 129 1.31 8.39 -14.07
CA ALA A 129 1.12 9.24 -15.24
C ALA A 129 1.05 10.75 -14.89
N ILE A 130 1.29 11.15 -13.63
CA ILE A 130 1.23 12.54 -13.17
C ILE A 130 2.64 13.15 -13.17
N ALA A 131 2.80 14.27 -13.89
CA ALA A 131 4.04 15.03 -13.92
C ALA A 131 3.79 16.53 -13.74
N ALA A 132 4.76 17.23 -13.13
CA ALA A 132 4.67 18.65 -12.79
C ALA A 132 4.37 19.53 -14.00
N ARG A 133 5.09 19.33 -15.11
CA ARG A 133 4.96 20.19 -16.29
C ARG A 133 3.60 20.08 -16.99
N PRO A 134 3.09 18.88 -17.34
CA PRO A 134 1.72 18.74 -17.85
C PRO A 134 0.66 19.28 -16.90
N THR A 135 0.84 19.06 -15.59
CA THR A 135 -0.07 19.58 -14.56
C THR A 135 -0.07 21.11 -14.55
N ALA A 136 1.09 21.75 -14.55
CA ALA A 136 1.21 23.21 -14.58
C ALA A 136 0.55 23.82 -15.83
N ALA A 137 0.75 23.19 -17.00
CA ALA A 137 0.11 23.64 -18.24
C ALA A 137 -1.42 23.58 -18.14
N LEU A 138 -1.95 22.47 -17.61
CA LEU A 138 -3.38 22.29 -17.40
C LEU A 138 -3.96 23.32 -16.43
N LEU A 139 -3.33 23.51 -15.28
CA LEU A 139 -3.77 24.48 -14.26
C LEU A 139 -3.70 25.92 -14.76
N ASN A 140 -2.69 26.27 -15.56
CA ASN A 140 -2.53 27.63 -16.07
C ASN A 140 -3.59 28.01 -17.11
N GLY A 141 -4.14 27.05 -17.86
CA GLY A 141 -5.31 27.29 -18.71
C GLY A 141 -6.51 27.78 -17.91
N GLU A 142 -6.86 27.04 -16.85
CA GLU A 142 -7.95 27.38 -15.92
C GLU A 142 -7.70 28.70 -15.18
N ARG A 143 -6.48 28.89 -14.66
CA ARG A 143 -6.10 30.11 -13.93
C ARG A 143 -6.19 31.35 -14.80
N SER A 144 -5.81 31.25 -16.07
CA SER A 144 -5.93 32.36 -17.02
C SER A 144 -7.39 32.77 -17.19
N ALA A 145 -8.30 31.82 -17.35
CA ALA A 145 -9.74 32.09 -17.44
C ALA A 145 -10.29 32.72 -16.14
N ALA A 146 -9.80 32.29 -14.98
CA ALA A 146 -10.19 32.79 -13.67
C ALA A 146 -9.51 34.12 -13.25
N GLY A 147 -8.58 34.65 -14.05
CA GLY A 147 -7.81 35.87 -13.73
C GLY A 147 -6.78 35.69 -12.60
N PHE A 148 -6.31 34.46 -12.37
CA PHE A 148 -5.23 34.16 -11.43
C PHE A 148 -3.87 34.12 -12.14
N PRO A 149 -2.77 34.50 -11.46
CA PRO A 149 -1.44 34.41 -12.05
C PRO A 149 -1.05 32.96 -12.32
N ALA A 150 -0.39 32.75 -13.46
CA ALA A 150 0.17 31.46 -13.86
C ALA A 150 1.20 30.95 -12.84
N VAL A 151 1.23 29.65 -12.63
CA VAL A 151 2.28 28.94 -11.89
C VAL A 151 3.40 28.61 -12.85
N THR A 152 4.52 29.31 -12.72
CA THR A 152 5.72 29.10 -13.54
C THR A 152 6.77 28.26 -12.84
N ASP A 153 6.78 28.25 -11.51
CA ASP A 153 7.71 27.46 -10.72
C ASP A 153 7.22 26.01 -10.59
N LEU A 154 7.87 25.11 -11.32
CA LEU A 154 7.59 23.68 -11.27
C LEU A 154 7.95 23.05 -9.92
N GLN A 155 8.90 23.62 -9.15
CA GLN A 155 9.23 23.07 -7.83
C GLN A 155 8.07 23.20 -6.85
N THR A 156 7.35 24.32 -6.90
CA THR A 156 6.13 24.51 -6.13
C THR A 156 5.04 23.50 -6.54
N VAL A 157 4.89 23.23 -7.84
CA VAL A 157 3.93 22.21 -8.34
C VAL A 157 4.32 20.82 -7.85
N ASP A 158 5.59 20.44 -7.95
CA ASP A 158 6.10 19.15 -7.47
C ASP A 158 5.89 18.98 -5.95
N ALA A 159 6.07 20.04 -5.16
CA ALA A 159 5.85 19.98 -3.72
C ALA A 159 4.38 19.68 -3.37
N GLU A 160 3.44 20.29 -4.10
CA GLU A 160 2.01 20.03 -3.91
C GLU A 160 1.59 18.67 -4.49
N LEU A 161 2.19 18.21 -5.60
CA LEU A 161 1.99 16.85 -6.11
C LEU A 161 2.51 15.79 -5.14
N ARG A 162 3.67 15.99 -4.51
CA ARG A 162 4.15 15.12 -3.42
C ARG A 162 3.18 15.10 -2.23
N SER A 163 2.65 16.26 -1.85
CA SER A 163 1.62 16.34 -0.82
C SER A 163 0.33 15.60 -1.21
N GLN A 164 -0.01 15.60 -2.50
CA GLN A 164 -1.16 14.87 -3.02
C GLN A 164 -0.91 13.35 -3.07
N ARG A 165 0.30 12.91 -3.43
CA ARG A 165 0.74 11.51 -3.34
C ARG A 165 0.64 10.98 -1.91
N GLN A 166 1.13 11.73 -0.93
CA GLN A 166 0.98 11.38 0.48
C GLN A 166 -0.50 11.17 0.85
N TYR A 167 -1.39 12.03 0.34
CA TYR A 167 -2.82 11.83 0.52
C TYR A 167 -3.34 10.53 -0.13
N TYR A 168 -2.86 10.16 -1.32
CA TYR A 168 -3.24 8.89 -1.95
C TYR A 168 -2.80 7.68 -1.11
N GLY A 169 -1.59 7.70 -0.54
CA GLY A 169 -1.14 6.66 0.38
C GLY A 169 -2.03 6.56 1.63
N GLN A 170 -2.42 7.72 2.20
CA GLN A 170 -3.38 7.74 3.30
C GLN A 170 -4.76 7.23 2.90
N ALA A 171 -5.22 7.48 1.67
CA ALA A 171 -6.48 6.95 1.16
C ALA A 171 -6.46 5.42 1.04
N MET A 172 -5.37 4.84 0.51
CA MET A 172 -5.18 3.39 0.47
C MET A 172 -5.17 2.78 1.86
N LYS A 173 -4.42 3.38 2.80
CA LYS A 173 -4.38 2.94 4.20
C LYS A 173 -5.76 2.98 4.85
N GLN A 174 -6.50 4.09 4.71
CA GLN A 174 -7.85 4.20 5.26
C GLN A 174 -8.78 3.14 4.70
N ALA A 175 -8.70 2.88 3.39
CA ALA A 175 -9.49 1.85 2.72
C ALA A 175 -9.16 0.44 3.23
N LEU A 176 -7.87 0.12 3.40
CA LEU A 176 -7.41 -1.15 3.94
C LEU A 176 -7.85 -1.34 5.40
N ASN A 177 -7.84 -0.28 6.20
CA ASN A 177 -8.29 -0.30 7.60
C ASN A 177 -9.80 -0.54 7.77
N LEU A 178 -10.58 -0.53 6.68
CA LEU A 178 -11.98 -0.96 6.70
C LEU A 178 -12.13 -2.49 6.61
N LEU A 179 -11.05 -3.22 6.30
CA LEU A 179 -11.06 -4.66 6.11
C LEU A 179 -10.67 -5.41 7.40
N PRO A 180 -11.15 -6.64 7.61
CA PRO A 180 -10.57 -7.54 8.60
C PRO A 180 -9.08 -7.77 8.34
N SER A 181 -8.26 -7.93 9.39
CA SER A 181 -6.80 -8.01 9.26
C SER A 181 -6.31 -9.12 8.32
N SER A 182 -6.97 -10.29 8.32
CA SER A 182 -6.63 -11.38 7.40
C SER A 182 -6.86 -11.01 5.93
N LEU A 183 -7.94 -10.26 5.66
CA LEU A 183 -8.31 -9.80 4.33
C LEU A 183 -7.41 -8.65 3.87
N LEU A 184 -7.05 -7.74 4.78
CA LEU A 184 -6.08 -6.68 4.51
C LEU A 184 -4.78 -7.25 3.97
N VAL A 185 -4.20 -8.23 4.67
CA VAL A 185 -2.95 -8.88 4.23
C VAL A 185 -3.11 -9.51 2.86
N GLU A 186 -4.22 -10.21 2.60
CA GLU A 186 -4.50 -10.80 1.28
C GLU A 186 -4.60 -9.75 0.17
N VAL A 187 -5.25 -8.60 0.44
CA VAL A 187 -5.38 -7.51 -0.53
C VAL A 187 -4.02 -6.89 -0.83
N VAL A 188 -3.19 -6.63 0.19
CA VAL A 188 -1.85 -6.08 0.00
C VAL A 188 -0.98 -7.05 -0.79
N THR A 189 -0.98 -8.35 -0.44
CA THR A 189 -0.25 -9.38 -1.20
C THR A 189 -0.67 -9.41 -2.67
N MET A 190 -1.97 -9.48 -2.96
CA MET A 190 -2.45 -9.51 -4.36
C MET A 190 -2.05 -8.25 -5.14
N ALA A 191 -2.20 -7.07 -4.54
CA ALA A 191 -1.87 -5.82 -5.20
C ALA A 191 -0.36 -5.70 -5.46
N VAL A 192 0.48 -6.12 -4.53
CA VAL A 192 1.95 -6.09 -4.71
C VAL A 192 2.40 -7.13 -5.73
N ASP A 193 1.89 -8.35 -5.66
CA ASP A 193 2.22 -9.41 -6.62
C ASP A 193 1.90 -8.99 -8.06
N GLU A 194 0.70 -8.44 -8.28
CA GLU A 194 0.28 -7.97 -9.60
C GLU A 194 1.09 -6.74 -10.05
N ALA A 195 1.34 -5.78 -9.16
CA ALA A 195 2.12 -4.58 -9.49
C ALA A 195 3.58 -4.86 -9.83
N THR A 196 4.14 -5.96 -9.31
CA THR A 196 5.57 -6.30 -9.45
C THR A 196 5.80 -7.52 -10.33
N ASN A 197 4.76 -8.13 -10.90
CA ASN A 197 4.87 -9.41 -11.58
C ASN A 197 5.63 -10.44 -10.72
N HIS A 198 5.16 -10.64 -9.48
CA HIS A 198 5.78 -11.51 -8.48
C HIS A 198 7.23 -11.12 -8.11
N GLY A 199 7.50 -9.82 -8.03
CA GLY A 199 8.81 -9.28 -7.65
C GLY A 199 9.83 -9.21 -8.78
N ASN A 200 9.42 -9.42 -10.04
CA ASN A 200 10.30 -9.36 -11.21
C ASN A 200 10.41 -7.96 -11.82
N ASP A 201 9.37 -7.14 -11.65
CA ASP A 201 9.25 -5.79 -12.21
C ASP A 201 9.12 -4.76 -11.07
N GLN A 202 9.64 -3.55 -11.30
CA GLN A 202 9.51 -2.43 -10.36
C GLN A 202 8.04 -2.02 -10.24
N ALA A 203 7.57 -1.82 -9.01
CA ALA A 203 6.21 -1.36 -8.76
C ALA A 203 6.08 0.15 -9.01
N PRO A 204 4.85 0.64 -9.22
CA PRO A 204 4.55 2.06 -9.07
C PRO A 204 4.98 2.57 -7.69
N ILE A 205 5.52 3.78 -7.64
CA ILE A 205 6.07 4.35 -6.39
C ILE A 205 5.05 4.47 -5.24
N LEU A 206 3.75 4.51 -5.58
CA LEU A 206 2.68 4.52 -4.58
C LEU A 206 2.44 3.15 -3.95
N MET A 207 2.77 2.06 -4.65
CA MET A 207 2.78 0.70 -4.09
C MET A 207 3.94 0.54 -3.10
N ASP A 208 5.11 1.10 -3.40
CA ASP A 208 6.23 1.10 -2.45
C ASP A 208 5.86 1.84 -1.16
N ASP A 209 5.25 3.03 -1.25
CA ASP A 209 4.76 3.76 -0.08
C ASP A 209 3.75 2.95 0.75
N LEU A 210 2.88 2.21 0.06
CA LEU A 210 1.88 1.36 0.70
C LEU A 210 2.56 0.23 1.48
N VAL A 211 3.53 -0.46 0.88
CA VAL A 211 4.24 -1.57 1.51
C VAL A 211 5.12 -1.08 2.65
N ASP A 212 5.85 0.01 2.48
CA ASP A 212 6.69 0.59 3.52
C ASP A 212 5.81 1.03 4.73
N GLY A 213 4.64 1.63 4.47
CA GLY A 213 3.67 1.96 5.52
C GLY A 213 3.09 0.73 6.23
N PHE A 214 2.80 -0.33 5.47
CA PHE A 214 2.33 -1.61 6.01
C PHE A 214 3.40 -2.29 6.88
N GLU A 215 4.67 -2.29 6.46
CA GLU A 215 5.79 -2.84 7.24
C GLU A 215 5.94 -2.14 8.58
N VAL A 216 5.81 -0.80 8.61
CA VAL A 216 5.85 -0.01 9.85
C VAL A 216 4.76 -0.45 10.83
N GLU A 217 3.54 -0.69 10.35
CA GLU A 217 2.42 -1.14 11.19
C GLU A 217 2.56 -2.61 11.64
N ALA A 218 3.22 -3.43 10.83
CA ALA A 218 3.45 -4.85 11.11
C ALA A 218 4.59 -5.11 12.11
N GLN A 219 5.41 -4.11 12.47
CA GLN A 219 6.57 -4.30 13.36
C GLN A 219 6.23 -5.01 14.68
N GLY A 220 5.17 -4.59 15.38
CA GLY A 220 4.77 -5.22 16.64
C GLY A 220 4.34 -6.69 16.49
N PHE A 221 3.75 -7.05 15.35
CA PHE A 221 3.45 -8.44 15.01
C PHE A 221 4.74 -9.22 14.77
N PHE A 222 5.64 -8.67 13.97
CA PHE A 222 6.92 -9.29 13.64
C PHE A 222 7.80 -9.53 14.86
N GLU A 223 7.91 -8.59 15.78
CA GLU A 223 8.65 -8.75 17.04
C GLU A 223 8.10 -9.94 17.85
N LYS A 224 6.78 -9.98 18.02
CA LYS A 224 6.10 -11.02 18.79
C LYS A 224 6.29 -12.41 18.17
N GLU A 225 6.02 -12.56 16.88
CA GLU A 225 6.08 -13.85 16.19
C GLU A 225 7.54 -14.31 16.03
N THR A 226 8.50 -13.41 15.76
CA THR A 226 9.94 -13.75 15.73
C THR A 226 10.41 -14.25 17.09
N ASN A 227 9.98 -13.63 18.19
CA ASN A 227 10.28 -14.13 19.53
C ASN A 227 9.66 -15.51 19.80
N ALA A 228 8.42 -15.75 19.35
CA ALA A 228 7.79 -17.06 19.45
C ALA A 228 8.55 -18.14 18.67
N ILE A 229 9.02 -17.83 17.46
CA ILE A 229 9.90 -18.68 16.63
C ILE A 229 11.16 -19.05 17.42
N ARG A 230 11.87 -18.06 17.95
CA ARG A 230 13.09 -18.27 18.75
C ARG A 230 12.85 -19.17 19.96
N VAL A 231 11.75 -18.95 20.69
CA VAL A 231 11.38 -19.77 21.85
C VAL A 231 11.10 -21.22 21.43
N LEU A 232 10.38 -21.44 20.32
CA LEU A 232 10.10 -22.78 19.80
C LEU A 232 11.39 -23.49 19.35
N ILE A 233 12.27 -22.80 18.63
CA ILE A 233 13.59 -23.33 18.25
C ILE A 233 14.38 -23.80 19.48
N GLN A 234 14.44 -23.00 20.54
CA GLN A 234 15.14 -23.38 21.77
C GLN A 234 14.49 -24.58 22.47
N ARG A 235 13.16 -24.68 22.45
CA ARG A 235 12.43 -25.83 23.01
C ARG A 235 12.67 -27.11 22.20
N ILE A 236 12.75 -27.01 20.87
CA ILE A 236 13.06 -28.13 19.98
C ILE A 236 14.47 -28.65 20.27
N ARG A 237 15.48 -27.76 20.34
CA ARG A 237 16.86 -28.13 20.71
C ARG A 237 16.92 -28.86 22.07
N ARG A 238 16.15 -28.39 23.06
CA ARG A 238 16.07 -29.05 24.38
C ARG A 238 15.39 -30.41 24.32
N ALA A 239 14.35 -30.56 23.52
CA ALA A 239 13.66 -31.85 23.34
C ALA A 239 14.58 -32.86 22.63
N ALA A 240 15.36 -32.42 21.63
CA ALA A 240 16.36 -33.25 20.95
C ALA A 240 17.44 -33.75 21.93
N LYS A 241 18.00 -32.86 22.76
CA LYS A 241 18.97 -33.22 23.81
C LYS A 241 18.46 -34.21 24.85
N ARG A 242 17.14 -34.29 25.04
CA ARG A 242 16.48 -35.22 25.97
C ARG A 242 15.88 -36.44 25.27
N GLU A 243 16.08 -36.56 23.95
CA GLU A 243 15.54 -37.63 23.13
C GLU A 243 13.99 -37.76 23.21
N GLU A 244 13.29 -36.63 23.45
CA GLU A 244 11.83 -36.56 23.60
C GLU A 244 11.13 -36.48 22.22
N ALA A 245 11.21 -37.53 21.41
CA ALA A 245 10.80 -37.55 19.99
C ALA A 245 9.36 -37.05 19.72
N SER A 246 8.36 -37.52 20.49
CA SER A 246 6.96 -37.11 20.29
C SER A 246 6.73 -35.63 20.58
N ARG A 247 7.37 -35.12 21.65
CA ARG A 247 7.29 -33.70 22.02
C ARG A 247 7.99 -32.84 20.98
N MET A 248 9.15 -33.28 20.50
CA MET A 248 9.89 -32.59 19.45
C MET A 248 9.07 -32.45 18.17
N ASN A 249 8.44 -33.53 17.70
CA ASN A 249 7.57 -33.48 16.51
C ASN A 249 6.41 -32.50 16.67
N HIS A 250 5.78 -32.47 17.85
CA HIS A 250 4.73 -31.49 18.14
C HIS A 250 5.26 -30.04 18.10
N LEU A 251 6.42 -29.79 18.69
CA LEU A 251 7.06 -28.47 18.68
C LEU A 251 7.47 -28.03 17.27
N VAL A 252 7.95 -28.95 16.42
CA VAL A 252 8.28 -28.68 15.02
C VAL A 252 7.02 -28.28 14.25
N SER A 253 5.90 -28.99 14.42
CA SER A 253 4.63 -28.59 13.79
C SER A 253 4.13 -27.21 14.29
N GLN A 254 4.35 -26.88 15.57
CA GLN A 254 4.06 -25.54 16.09
C GLN A 254 4.95 -24.47 15.45
N LEU A 255 6.26 -24.75 15.30
CA LEU A 255 7.21 -23.86 14.64
C LEU A 255 6.78 -23.59 13.20
N GLU A 256 6.45 -24.62 12.43
CA GLU A 256 5.99 -24.47 11.04
C GLU A 256 4.76 -23.58 10.93
N ASN A 257 3.80 -23.71 11.86
CA ASN A 257 2.60 -22.88 11.86
C ASN A 257 2.90 -21.40 12.17
N VAL A 258 3.76 -21.15 13.17
CA VAL A 258 4.18 -19.78 13.52
C VAL A 258 4.95 -19.15 12.37
N VAL A 259 5.88 -19.88 11.75
CA VAL A 259 6.66 -19.39 10.60
C VAL A 259 5.78 -19.13 9.38
N LYS A 260 4.78 -19.98 9.09
CA LYS A 260 3.79 -19.72 8.02
C LYS A 260 2.97 -18.45 8.27
N ASN A 261 2.53 -18.24 9.51
CA ASN A 261 1.76 -17.03 9.86
C ASN A 261 2.63 -15.78 9.77
N TRP A 262 3.88 -15.87 10.24
CA TRP A 262 4.88 -14.82 10.11
C TRP A 262 5.10 -14.45 8.64
N ASP A 263 5.32 -15.47 7.81
CA ASP A 263 5.60 -15.30 6.38
C ASP A 263 4.42 -14.74 5.60
N ARG A 264 3.19 -15.15 5.91
CA ARG A 264 1.97 -14.59 5.29
C ARG A 264 1.93 -13.05 5.38
N VAL A 265 2.37 -12.47 6.49
CA VAL A 265 2.42 -11.02 6.67
C VAL A 265 3.68 -10.42 6.03
N ALA A 266 4.80 -11.15 6.03
CA ALA A 266 6.05 -10.71 5.42
C ALA A 266 6.05 -10.78 3.88
N GLN A 267 5.25 -11.66 3.28
CA GLN A 267 5.25 -11.94 1.85
C GLN A 267 5.15 -10.68 0.96
N PRO A 268 4.17 -9.76 1.14
CA PRO A 268 4.12 -8.55 0.32
C PRO A 268 5.38 -7.68 0.46
N ILE A 269 6.00 -7.67 1.64
CA ILE A 269 7.25 -6.94 1.87
C ILE A 269 8.40 -7.63 1.13
N GLN A 270 8.51 -8.96 1.23
CA GLN A 270 9.51 -9.76 0.52
C GLN A 270 9.45 -9.55 -1.00
N VAL A 271 8.25 -9.57 -1.56
CA VAL A 271 8.03 -9.35 -3.00
C VAL A 271 8.40 -7.93 -3.41
N SER A 272 8.02 -6.91 -2.63
CA SER A 272 8.38 -5.51 -2.88
C SER A 272 9.88 -5.23 -2.75
N VAL A 273 10.58 -5.81 -1.77
CA VAL A 273 12.05 -5.63 -1.69
C VAL A 273 12.77 -6.37 -2.81
N ARG A 274 12.24 -7.53 -3.23
CA ARG A 274 12.77 -8.29 -4.37
C ARG A 274 12.68 -7.48 -5.65
N SER A 275 11.53 -6.87 -5.94
CA SER A 275 11.39 -6.01 -7.13
C SER A 275 12.35 -4.84 -7.10
N ARG A 276 12.61 -4.27 -5.90
CA ARG A 276 13.59 -3.19 -5.67
C ARG A 276 15.06 -3.65 -5.69
N GLY A 277 15.33 -4.95 -5.83
CA GLY A 277 16.69 -5.51 -5.80
C GLY A 277 17.36 -5.44 -4.41
N THR A 278 16.58 -5.25 -3.35
CA THR A 278 17.03 -5.21 -1.95
C THR A 278 16.62 -6.49 -1.21
N LYS A 279 16.91 -6.56 0.08
CA LYS A 279 16.60 -7.71 0.94
C LYS A 279 15.80 -7.25 2.15
N HIS A 280 14.91 -8.11 2.61
CA HIS A 280 14.24 -7.93 3.90
C HIS A 280 15.03 -8.69 4.96
N ASP A 281 15.74 -7.94 5.82
CA ASP A 281 16.68 -8.51 6.80
C ASP A 281 15.98 -9.45 7.79
N LEU A 282 14.79 -9.07 8.27
CA LEU A 282 14.07 -9.89 9.22
C LEU A 282 13.64 -11.24 8.63
N SER A 283 13.23 -11.29 7.36
CA SER A 283 12.98 -12.57 6.68
C SER A 283 14.25 -13.41 6.55
N ASN A 284 15.40 -12.78 6.29
CA ASN A 284 16.67 -13.50 6.19
C ASN A 284 17.11 -14.08 7.53
N ASP A 285 16.87 -13.35 8.63
CA ASP A 285 17.16 -13.81 9.98
C ASP A 285 16.29 -15.00 10.37
N VAL A 286 14.97 -14.90 10.19
CA VAL A 286 14.05 -16.02 10.47
C VAL A 286 14.39 -17.25 9.64
N ALA A 287 14.64 -17.10 8.34
CA ALA A 287 15.07 -18.19 7.49
C ALA A 287 16.42 -18.78 7.94
N GLY A 288 17.36 -17.94 8.38
CA GLY A 288 18.65 -18.35 8.93
C GLY A 288 18.51 -19.16 10.21
N GLU A 289 17.64 -18.74 11.13
CA GLU A 289 17.37 -19.43 12.39
C GLU A 289 16.74 -20.82 12.18
N VAL A 290 15.75 -20.94 11.29
CA VAL A 290 15.13 -22.23 10.95
C VAL A 290 16.14 -23.16 10.27
N ARG A 291 16.98 -22.63 9.38
CA ARG A 291 18.07 -23.40 8.74
C ARG A 291 19.07 -23.89 9.77
N SER A 292 19.50 -23.02 10.70
CA SER A 292 20.42 -23.38 11.78
C SER A 292 19.83 -24.51 12.64
N LEU A 293 18.53 -24.45 12.98
CA LEU A 293 17.89 -25.55 13.69
C LEU A 293 17.97 -26.88 12.92
N ALA A 294 17.67 -26.87 11.61
CA ALA A 294 17.75 -28.08 10.80
C ALA A 294 19.16 -28.67 10.77
N ILE A 295 20.19 -27.83 10.69
CA ILE A 295 21.60 -28.25 10.72
C ILE A 295 21.97 -28.83 12.09
N ASP A 296 21.63 -28.14 13.19
CA ASP A 296 21.92 -28.60 14.56
C ASP A 296 21.28 -29.97 14.84
N LEU A 297 20.02 -30.16 14.46
CA LEU A 297 19.30 -31.41 14.69
C LEU A 297 19.94 -32.60 13.94
N PHE A 298 20.51 -32.36 12.75
CA PHE A 298 21.23 -33.41 12.04
C PHE A 298 22.61 -33.64 12.65
N ASN A 299 23.41 -32.58 12.79
CA ASN A 299 24.81 -32.70 13.19
C ASN A 299 24.99 -33.20 14.63
N ASP A 300 24.17 -32.73 15.57
CA ASP A 300 24.34 -33.02 16.99
C ASP A 300 23.51 -34.21 17.47
N HIS A 301 22.46 -34.58 16.74
CA HIS A 301 21.47 -35.56 17.19
C HIS A 301 21.10 -36.64 16.15
N ASP A 302 21.70 -36.61 14.97
CA ASP A 302 21.45 -37.55 13.86
C ASP A 302 19.97 -37.61 13.38
N LEU A 303 19.20 -36.52 13.59
CA LEU A 303 17.78 -36.46 13.29
C LEU A 303 17.49 -36.10 11.83
N LEU A 304 17.96 -36.95 10.91
CA LEU A 304 17.91 -36.73 9.46
C LEU A 304 16.51 -36.39 8.92
N ASP A 305 15.46 -37.10 9.36
CA ASP A 305 14.09 -36.89 8.85
C ASP A 305 13.53 -35.52 9.22
N ILE A 306 13.80 -35.05 10.45
CA ILE A 306 13.34 -33.73 10.91
C ILE A 306 14.11 -32.63 10.17
N SER A 307 15.41 -32.80 9.97
CA SER A 307 16.22 -31.86 9.20
C SER A 307 15.73 -31.75 7.76
N ARG A 308 15.44 -32.88 7.09
CA ARG A 308 14.85 -32.88 5.73
C ARG A 308 13.48 -32.20 5.70
N ARG A 309 12.64 -32.46 6.70
CA ARG A 309 11.32 -31.81 6.84
C ARG A 309 11.46 -30.29 6.94
N LEU A 310 12.33 -29.80 7.81
CA LEU A 310 12.57 -28.36 7.99
C LEU A 310 13.18 -27.73 6.73
N THR A 311 14.15 -28.37 6.08
CA THR A 311 14.74 -27.87 4.83
C THR A 311 13.71 -27.79 3.70
N ALA A 312 12.85 -28.80 3.53
CA ALA A 312 11.78 -28.78 2.54
C ALA A 312 10.74 -27.69 2.86
N PHE A 313 10.40 -27.52 4.14
CA PHE A 313 9.51 -26.46 4.60
C PHE A 313 10.04 -25.05 4.24
N GLN A 314 11.34 -24.81 4.41
CA GLN A 314 11.95 -23.52 4.06
C GLN A 314 11.88 -23.20 2.56
N GLN A 315 11.99 -24.21 1.68
CA GLN A 315 11.88 -24.02 0.24
C GLN A 315 10.50 -23.54 -0.19
N VAL A 316 9.46 -23.95 0.55
CA VAL A 316 8.07 -23.57 0.27
C VAL A 316 7.75 -22.20 0.84
N VAL A 317 8.10 -21.96 2.10
CA VAL A 317 7.70 -20.72 2.78
C VAL A 317 8.46 -19.51 2.27
N PHE A 318 9.76 -19.61 2.03
CA PHE A 318 10.58 -18.48 1.60
C PHE A 318 10.85 -18.50 0.09
N ALA A 319 9.85 -18.90 -0.72
CA ALA A 319 9.99 -19.08 -2.16
C ALA A 319 10.39 -17.79 -2.90
N GLU A 320 9.98 -16.63 -2.37
CA GLU A 320 10.31 -15.33 -2.95
C GLU A 320 11.71 -14.82 -2.61
N MET A 321 12.45 -15.57 -1.80
CA MET A 321 13.79 -15.21 -1.38
C MET A 321 14.84 -16.06 -2.11
N ASP A 322 15.32 -15.58 -3.26
CA ASP A 322 16.27 -16.31 -4.12
C ASP A 322 17.46 -16.90 -3.35
N SER A 323 18.05 -16.11 -2.44
CA SER A 323 19.20 -16.55 -1.63
C SER A 323 18.88 -17.65 -0.60
N VAL A 324 17.64 -17.73 -0.13
CA VAL A 324 17.17 -18.78 0.79
C VAL A 324 16.85 -20.04 0.00
N VAL A 325 16.19 -19.90 -1.15
CA VAL A 325 15.90 -21.00 -2.08
C VAL A 325 17.18 -21.71 -2.53
N GLU A 326 18.19 -20.95 -2.95
CA GLU A 326 19.46 -21.53 -3.40
C GLU A 326 20.23 -22.26 -2.27
N ARG A 327 20.22 -21.71 -1.06
CA ARG A 327 20.85 -22.37 0.11
C ARG A 327 20.12 -23.65 0.49
N SER A 328 18.79 -23.58 0.61
CA SER A 328 17.98 -24.73 1.01
C SER A 328 18.01 -25.85 -0.03
N ARG A 329 18.14 -25.55 -1.33
CA ARG A 329 18.40 -26.57 -2.39
C ARG A 329 19.71 -27.32 -2.16
N LYS A 330 20.80 -26.61 -1.83
CA LYS A 330 22.09 -27.23 -1.52
C LYS A 330 22.01 -28.10 -0.26
N ASP A 331 21.35 -27.61 0.78
CA ASP A 331 21.14 -28.37 2.02
C ASP A 331 20.33 -29.64 1.75
N ALA A 332 19.24 -29.54 0.98
CA ALA A 332 18.42 -30.69 0.60
C ALA A 332 19.20 -31.75 -0.19
N ALA A 333 20.04 -31.32 -1.14
CA ALA A 333 20.90 -32.22 -1.91
C ALA A 333 21.91 -32.95 -1.00
N ALA A 334 22.53 -32.24 -0.06
CA ALA A 334 23.44 -32.83 0.92
C ALA A 334 22.73 -33.88 1.80
N LEU A 335 21.57 -33.54 2.37
CA LEU A 335 20.81 -34.47 3.22
C LEU A 335 20.32 -35.70 2.43
N ASN A 336 19.94 -35.54 1.16
CA ASN A 336 19.55 -36.66 0.31
C ASN A 336 20.73 -37.59 -0.01
N GLY A 337 21.92 -37.05 -0.28
CA GLY A 337 23.12 -37.85 -0.48
C GLY A 337 23.48 -38.69 0.76
N ILE A 338 23.34 -38.10 1.95
CA ILE A 338 23.54 -38.81 3.22
C ILE A 338 22.50 -39.92 3.39
N ALA A 339 21.22 -39.66 3.11
CA ALA A 339 20.17 -40.67 3.19
C ALA A 339 20.44 -41.85 2.27
N GLN A 340 20.88 -41.61 1.04
CA GLN A 340 21.25 -42.65 0.08
C GLN A 340 22.46 -43.47 0.52
N GLY A 341 23.45 -42.85 1.16
CA GLY A 341 24.60 -43.55 1.71
C GLY A 341 24.30 -44.44 2.93
N ARG A 342 23.11 -44.28 3.56
CA ARG A 342 22.65 -45.12 4.67
C ARG A 342 21.74 -46.27 4.25
N ALA A 343 21.26 -46.26 3.00
CA ALA A 343 20.35 -47.27 2.44
C ALA A 343 21.12 -48.48 1.90
#